data_AF-A0A1I3CUN7-F1
#
_entry.id   AF-A0A1I3CUN7-F1
#
_cell.length_a   1.000
_cell.length_b   1.000
_cell.length_c   1.000
_cell.angle_alpha   90.00
_cell.angle_beta   90.00
_cell.angle_gamma   90.00
#
_symmetry.space_group_name_H-M   'P 1'
#
loop_
_entity.id
_entity.type
_entity.pdbx_description
1 polymer ?
#
loop_
_entity_poly.entity_id
_entity_poly.type
_entity_poly.pdbx_seq_one_letter_code
_entity_poly.pdbx_strand_id
1 'polypeptide(L)'
;MFGIGVPELILILVVGLIVFGPGKLPEVARSLGKGIREFKKATNVLSQAINAPEQAPVQQQAAAQPQQPVQAQQQPTPAAAPAETQPSAPVNPVAAQPYPANEQAPTAPQAAASQPAPAAPVAPSYQAPTQDSVRQQIQEQAKKAE
;
A
#
# COMPACT_ATOMS: atom_id res chain seq x y z
N MET A 1 -2.31 -17.22 38.67
CA MET A 1 -3.78 -17.43 38.77
C MET A 1 -4.45 -17.12 37.43
N PHE A 2 -4.15 -17.92 36.41
CA PHE A 2 -4.93 -18.09 35.18
C PHE A 2 -4.32 -19.31 34.49
N GLY A 3 -4.81 -20.50 34.86
CA GLY A 3 -4.37 -21.77 34.28
C GLY A 3 -4.97 -21.99 32.90
N ILE A 4 -4.93 -20.97 32.02
CA ILE A 4 -5.32 -21.13 30.63
C ILE A 4 -4.17 -21.87 29.95
N GLY A 5 -4.39 -23.16 29.74
CA GLY A 5 -3.55 -23.96 28.89
C GLY A 5 -3.86 -23.68 27.42
N VAL A 6 -3.06 -24.32 26.58
CA VAL A 6 -3.32 -24.40 25.14
C VAL A 6 -4.74 -24.92 24.83
N PRO A 7 -5.31 -25.91 25.55
CA PRO A 7 -6.67 -26.41 25.28
C PRO A 7 -7.76 -25.35 25.44
N GLU A 8 -7.72 -24.59 26.54
CA GLU A 8 -8.69 -23.53 26.80
C GLU A 8 -8.59 -22.41 25.77
N LEU A 9 -7.36 -22.08 25.32
CA LEU A 9 -7.15 -21.08 24.27
C LEU A 9 -7.75 -21.55 22.93
N ILE A 10 -7.58 -22.83 22.58
CA ILE A 10 -8.18 -23.41 21.37
C ILE A 10 -9.71 -23.34 21.43
N LEU A 11 -10.32 -23.64 22.59
CA LEU A 11 -11.78 -23.56 22.74
C LEU A 11 -12.30 -22.14 22.47
N ILE A 12 -11.64 -21.12 23.05
CA ILE A 12 -11.97 -19.71 22.82
C ILE A 12 -11.76 -19.34 21.34
N LEU A 13 -10.68 -19.82 20.73
CA LEU A 13 -10.41 -19.59 19.31
C LEU A 13 -11.50 -20.19 18.43
N VAL A 14 -11.98 -21.40 18.70
CA VAL A 14 -13.08 -22.04 17.95
C VAL A 14 -14.35 -21.20 18.03
N VAL A 15 -14.74 -20.74 19.23
CA VAL A 15 -15.90 -19.86 19.38
C VAL A 15 -15.70 -18.55 18.61
N GLY A 16 -14.52 -17.94 18.70
CA GLY A 16 -14.18 -16.75 17.93
C GLY A 16 -14.20 -16.97 16.42
N LEU A 17 -13.75 -18.14 15.95
CA LEU A 17 -13.77 -18.53 14.54
C LEU A 17 -15.20 -18.76 14.03
N ILE A 18 -16.14 -19.19 14.87
CA ILE A 18 -17.55 -19.30 14.49
C ILE A 18 -18.18 -17.91 14.34
N VAL A 19 -17.87 -16.99 15.27
CA VAL A 19 -18.41 -15.62 15.26
C VAL A 19 -17.83 -14.79 14.11
N PHE A 20 -16.51 -14.79 13.97
CA PHE A 20 -15.80 -13.95 12.99
C PHE A 20 -15.51 -14.68 11.67
N GLY A 21 -15.36 -16.00 11.68
CA GLY A 21 -14.96 -16.81 10.54
C GLY A 21 -13.45 -17.07 10.47
N PRO A 22 -13.00 -18.25 9.99
CA PRO A 22 -11.59 -18.61 9.85
C PRO A 22 -10.82 -17.76 8.82
N GLY A 23 -11.52 -17.12 7.88
CA GLY A 23 -10.90 -16.17 6.94
C GLY A 23 -10.65 -14.79 7.55
N LYS A 24 -11.49 -14.34 8.49
CA LYS A 24 -11.44 -12.96 9.01
C LYS A 24 -10.43 -12.77 10.12
N LEU A 25 -10.24 -13.77 10.98
CA LEU A 25 -9.20 -13.71 12.02
C LEU A 25 -7.79 -13.42 11.47
N PRO A 26 -7.27 -14.14 10.45
CA PRO A 26 -5.95 -13.84 9.89
C PRO A 26 -5.91 -12.49 9.15
N GLU A 27 -7.02 -12.06 8.56
CA GLU A 27 -7.13 -10.74 7.91
C GLU A 27 -7.01 -9.60 8.93
N VAL A 28 -7.77 -9.69 10.04
CA VAL A 28 -7.73 -8.75 11.17
C VAL A 28 -6.39 -8.78 11.89
N ALA A 29 -5.82 -9.98 12.12
CA ALA A 29 -4.50 -10.10 12.72
C ALA A 29 -3.41 -9.48 11.85
N ARG A 30 -3.52 -9.58 10.51
CA ARG A 30 -2.57 -8.93 9.58
C ARG A 30 -2.69 -7.41 9.61
N SER A 31 -3.90 -6.85 9.68
CA SER A 31 -4.09 -5.39 9.73
C SER A 31 -3.62 -4.81 11.08
N LEU A 32 -4.00 -5.44 12.19
CA LEU A 32 -3.50 -5.10 13.54
C LEU A 32 -1.99 -5.29 13.64
N GLY A 33 -1.46 -6.38 13.11
CA GLY A 33 -0.03 -6.70 13.17
C GLY A 33 0.84 -5.67 12.46
N LYS A 34 0.38 -5.12 11.32
CA LYS A 34 1.01 -3.97 10.67
C LYS A 34 1.00 -2.76 11.60
N GLY A 35 -0.17 -2.33 12.05
CA GLY A 35 -0.31 -1.18 12.95
C GLY A 35 0.57 -1.26 14.21
N ILE A 36 0.62 -2.42 14.86
CA ILE A 36 1.50 -2.65 16.02
C ILE A 36 2.98 -2.55 15.62
N ARG A 37 3.37 -3.04 14.44
CA ARG A 37 4.75 -2.97 13.95
C ARG A 37 5.18 -1.54 13.62
N GLU A 38 4.32 -0.78 12.94
CA GLU A 38 4.57 0.64 12.69
C GLU A 38 4.61 1.45 14.00
N PHE A 39 3.68 1.18 14.93
CA PHE A 39 3.67 1.79 16.25
C PHE A 39 4.97 1.50 17.02
N LYS A 40 5.40 0.24 17.09
CA LYS A 40 6.68 -0.13 17.72
C LYS A 40 7.87 0.57 17.07
N LYS A 41 7.87 0.72 15.74
CA LYS A 41 8.95 1.43 15.03
C LYS A 41 8.98 2.91 15.41
N ALA A 42 7.83 3.59 15.41
CA ALA A 42 7.72 4.98 15.82
C ALA A 42 8.13 5.18 17.29
N THR A 43 7.67 4.31 18.18
CA THR A 43 8.05 4.33 19.59
C THR A 43 9.55 4.11 19.77
N ASN A 44 10.17 3.16 19.05
CA ASN A 44 11.61 2.96 19.12
C ASN A 44 12.42 4.20 18.67
N VAL A 45 12.00 4.86 17.59
CA VAL A 45 12.66 6.09 17.12
C VAL A 45 12.54 7.19 18.17
N LEU A 46 11.36 7.36 18.76
CA LEU A 46 11.14 8.32 19.83
C LEU A 46 11.96 7.98 21.08
N SER A 47 12.00 6.71 21.50
CA SER A 47 12.83 6.26 22.61
C SER A 47 14.31 6.49 22.35
N GLN A 48 14.79 6.29 21.12
CA GLN A 48 16.18 6.58 20.73
C GLN A 48 16.46 8.08 20.76
N ALA A 49 15.54 8.92 20.25
CA ALA A 49 15.71 10.37 20.29
C ALA A 49 15.74 10.94 21.72
N ILE A 50 14.97 10.34 22.63
CA ILE A 50 14.94 10.77 24.05
C ILE A 50 16.17 10.26 24.82
N ASN A 51 16.71 9.08 24.47
CA ASN A 51 17.83 8.48 25.18
C ASN A 51 19.21 8.71 24.52
N ALA A 52 19.25 9.31 23.33
CA ALA A 52 20.51 9.64 22.67
C ALA A 52 21.05 10.99 23.19
N PRO A 53 22.23 11.02 23.86
CA PRO A 53 22.97 12.27 23.97
C PRO A 53 23.39 12.70 22.56
N GLU A 54 23.20 13.98 22.25
CA GLU A 54 23.44 14.61 20.95
C GLU A 54 24.79 14.24 20.32
N GLN A 55 24.82 13.15 19.55
CA GLN A 55 25.96 12.72 18.74
C GLN A 55 25.47 12.27 17.37
N ALA A 56 26.08 12.90 16.36
CA ALA A 56 25.74 12.84 14.94
C ALA A 56 25.65 11.42 14.36
N PRO A 57 24.83 11.21 13.31
CA PRO A 57 24.69 9.92 12.66
C PRO A 57 25.98 9.57 11.91
N VAL A 58 26.72 8.60 12.43
CA VAL A 58 27.81 7.93 11.71
C VAL A 58 27.63 6.42 11.75
N GLN A 59 27.63 5.86 10.53
CA GLN A 59 28.02 4.49 10.19
C GLN A 59 26.99 3.37 10.40
N GLN A 60 26.28 3.06 9.31
CA GLN A 60 26.00 1.65 8.98
C GLN A 60 25.85 1.41 7.46
N GLN A 61 26.77 1.95 6.66
CA GLN A 61 27.06 1.44 5.32
C GLN A 61 28.37 2.04 4.77
N ALA A 62 29.49 1.48 5.20
CA ALA A 62 30.79 1.42 4.51
C ALA A 62 31.91 1.10 5.51
N ALA A 63 32.23 -0.19 5.73
CA ALA A 63 33.58 -0.67 6.07
C ALA A 63 33.58 -2.20 6.31
N ALA A 64 34.27 -2.91 5.41
CA ALA A 64 35.07 -4.11 5.66
C ALA A 64 34.43 -5.31 6.40
N GLN A 65 33.90 -6.27 5.62
CA GLN A 65 34.17 -7.68 5.94
C GLN A 65 35.49 -8.05 5.23
N PRO A 66 36.55 -8.46 5.95
CA PRO A 66 37.66 -9.19 5.37
C PRO A 66 37.13 -10.56 4.91
N GLN A 67 36.88 -10.71 3.61
CA GLN A 67 36.73 -12.05 3.03
C GLN A 67 38.10 -12.72 3.13
N GLN A 68 38.17 -13.68 4.04
CA GLN A 68 39.28 -14.60 4.24
C GLN A 68 39.59 -15.43 2.98
N PRO A 69 40.83 -15.92 2.82
CA PRO A 69 41.47 -16.18 1.53
C PRO A 69 40.97 -17.44 0.80
N VAL A 70 40.83 -17.29 -0.52
CA VAL A 70 41.11 -18.27 -1.59
C VAL A 70 41.21 -19.75 -1.18
N GLN A 71 40.14 -20.50 -1.41
CA GLN A 71 40.24 -21.93 -1.73
C GLN A 71 40.68 -22.06 -3.19
N ALA A 72 41.99 -21.96 -3.43
CA ALA A 72 42.60 -22.39 -4.67
C ALA A 72 43.04 -23.85 -4.51
N GLN A 73 42.28 -24.75 -5.14
CA GLN A 73 42.57 -26.14 -5.57
C GLN A 73 41.21 -26.84 -5.67
N GLN A 74 40.55 -26.93 -6.82
CA GLN A 74 40.92 -27.83 -7.91
C GLN A 74 40.27 -27.37 -9.25
N GLN A 75 41.12 -26.98 -10.19
CA GLN A 75 40.91 -27.20 -11.63
C GLN A 75 42.27 -27.69 -12.16
N PRO A 76 42.33 -28.84 -12.84
CA PRO A 76 42.09 -28.93 -14.28
C PRO A 76 41.20 -30.16 -14.63
N THR A 77 40.53 -30.29 -15.78
CA THR A 77 41.06 -30.06 -17.13
C THR A 77 39.93 -29.79 -18.16
N PRO A 78 40.18 -28.93 -19.17
CA PRO A 78 39.32 -28.59 -20.31
C PRO A 78 39.02 -29.71 -21.31
N ALA A 79 37.84 -29.67 -21.96
CA ALA A 79 37.68 -29.94 -23.40
C ALA A 79 36.23 -29.72 -23.89
N ALA A 80 36.11 -28.90 -24.96
CA ALA A 80 35.04 -28.84 -25.97
C ALA A 80 33.64 -28.35 -25.52
N ALA A 81 32.91 -27.49 -26.22
CA ALA A 81 33.09 -26.63 -27.39
C ALA A 81 31.83 -25.72 -27.44
N PRO A 82 31.84 -24.60 -28.17
CA PRO A 82 30.95 -23.45 -27.97
C PRO A 82 29.59 -23.65 -28.67
N ALA A 83 28.51 -23.26 -27.98
CA ALA A 83 27.26 -22.93 -28.64
C ALA A 83 26.76 -21.61 -28.07
N GLU A 84 26.90 -20.59 -28.90
CA GLU A 84 26.36 -19.26 -28.75
C GLU A 84 24.86 -19.31 -28.45
N THR A 85 24.38 -18.48 -27.52
CA THR A 85 22.99 -18.01 -27.59
C THR A 85 22.97 -16.54 -27.22
N GLN A 86 22.68 -15.76 -28.25
CA GLN A 86 22.73 -14.31 -28.29
C GLN A 86 21.66 -13.64 -27.42
N PRO A 87 21.90 -12.38 -27.02
CA PRO A 87 20.93 -11.53 -26.35
C PRO A 87 19.90 -10.99 -27.34
N SER A 88 18.61 -11.08 -27.03
CA SER A 88 17.54 -10.42 -27.80
C SER A 88 16.61 -9.63 -26.89
N ALA A 89 16.87 -8.32 -26.88
CA ALA A 89 16.06 -7.13 -26.62
C ALA A 89 14.65 -7.18 -25.98
N PRO A 90 14.28 -6.13 -25.20
CA PRO A 90 12.96 -5.91 -24.65
C PRO A 90 11.91 -5.55 -25.71
N VAL A 91 10.70 -6.08 -25.55
CA VAL A 91 9.53 -5.81 -26.39
C VAL A 91 9.00 -4.38 -26.18
N ASN A 92 8.88 -3.65 -27.28
CA ASN A 92 8.36 -2.28 -27.39
C ASN A 92 6.82 -2.31 -27.52
N PRO A 93 6.02 -1.44 -26.88
CA PRO A 93 4.57 -1.39 -27.08
C PRO A 93 4.24 -0.62 -28.38
N VAL A 94 3.56 -1.29 -29.33
CA VAL A 94 3.08 -0.63 -30.56
C VAL A 94 1.80 0.16 -30.29
N ALA A 95 1.75 1.35 -30.87
CA ALA A 95 0.69 2.34 -30.77
C ALA A 95 -0.54 2.01 -31.65
N ALA A 96 -1.64 2.70 -31.31
CA ALA A 96 -2.73 3.14 -32.18
C ALA A 96 -3.66 2.08 -32.80
N GLN A 97 -4.93 2.10 -32.35
CA GLN A 97 -6.07 1.71 -33.18
C GLN A 97 -7.09 2.86 -33.20
N PRO A 98 -7.35 3.48 -34.37
CA PRO A 98 -8.46 4.39 -34.59
C PRO A 98 -9.74 3.59 -34.93
N TYR A 99 -10.88 3.97 -34.34
CA TYR A 99 -12.21 3.48 -34.71
C TYR A 99 -12.56 3.86 -36.16
N PRO A 100 -13.36 3.05 -36.87
CA PRO A 100 -14.70 3.55 -37.19
C PRO A 100 -15.80 2.46 -37.33
N ALA A 101 -17.02 2.97 -37.52
CA ALA A 101 -18.17 2.37 -38.20
C ALA A 101 -19.22 1.62 -37.34
N ASN A 102 -20.22 2.42 -37.01
CA ASN A 102 -21.55 2.14 -36.47
C ASN A 102 -22.56 1.92 -37.61
N GLU A 103 -23.03 0.69 -37.81
CA GLU A 103 -24.16 0.39 -38.69
C GLU A 103 -25.07 -0.67 -38.06
N GLN A 104 -25.92 -0.25 -37.12
CA GLN A 104 -27.14 -0.99 -36.77
C GLN A 104 -28.27 -0.02 -36.41
N ALA A 105 -29.14 0.20 -37.38
CA ALA A 105 -30.58 0.44 -37.22
C ALA A 105 -31.26 -0.27 -38.41
N PRO A 106 -32.57 -0.65 -38.38
CA PRO A 106 -33.60 -0.29 -37.42
C PRO A 106 -34.50 -1.47 -36.97
N THR A 107 -35.05 -1.43 -35.75
CA THR A 107 -36.39 -2.00 -35.50
C THR A 107 -37.05 -1.25 -34.35
N ALA A 108 -38.04 -0.41 -34.67
CA ALA A 108 -39.03 0.07 -33.73
C ALA A 108 -40.00 -1.08 -33.38
N PRO A 109 -40.52 -1.12 -32.15
CA PRO A 109 -41.95 -0.80 -32.00
C PRO A 109 -42.20 0.36 -31.03
N GLN A 110 -43.05 1.27 -31.48
CA GLN A 110 -43.77 2.24 -30.64
C GLN A 110 -44.58 1.50 -29.57
N ALA A 111 -44.45 1.89 -28.30
CA ALA A 111 -45.56 1.97 -27.35
C ALA A 111 -45.11 2.54 -26.00
N ALA A 112 -45.86 3.55 -25.57
CA ALA A 112 -46.21 3.85 -24.18
C ALA A 112 -45.24 4.66 -23.29
N ALA A 113 -45.85 5.73 -22.76
CA ALA A 113 -45.57 6.40 -21.49
C ALA A 113 -44.50 7.50 -21.48
N SER A 114 -44.96 8.71 -21.80
CA SER A 114 -44.51 9.96 -21.21
C SER A 114 -44.47 9.85 -19.68
N GLN A 115 -43.28 9.58 -19.11
CA GLN A 115 -43.00 9.84 -17.70
C GLN A 115 -42.06 11.05 -17.62
N PRO A 116 -42.43 12.13 -16.91
CA PRO A 116 -41.50 13.20 -16.62
C PRO A 116 -40.41 12.65 -15.68
N ALA A 117 -39.15 12.72 -16.12
CA ALA A 117 -38.01 12.39 -15.27
C ALA A 117 -38.06 13.28 -14.01
N PRO A 118 -37.90 12.74 -12.79
CA PRO A 118 -37.77 13.57 -11.60
C PRO A 118 -36.50 14.43 -11.76
N ALA A 119 -36.65 15.75 -11.63
CA ALA A 119 -35.55 16.69 -11.67
C ALA A 119 -34.48 16.23 -10.68
N ALA A 120 -33.29 15.88 -11.19
CA ALA A 120 -32.15 15.60 -10.35
C ALA A 120 -31.92 16.83 -9.43
N PRO A 121 -31.73 16.64 -8.12
CA PRO A 121 -31.40 17.76 -7.25
C PRO A 121 -30.09 18.37 -7.75
N VAL A 122 -30.14 19.63 -8.17
CA VAL A 122 -28.95 20.43 -8.45
C VAL A 122 -28.09 20.44 -7.18
N ALA A 123 -26.97 19.72 -7.22
CA ALA A 123 -26.04 19.72 -6.10
C ALA A 123 -25.56 21.16 -5.89
N PRO A 124 -25.54 21.69 -4.65
CA PRO A 124 -24.98 23.00 -4.39
C PRO A 124 -23.53 23.02 -4.87
N SER A 125 -23.19 24.00 -5.71
CA SER A 125 -21.82 24.20 -6.19
C SER A 125 -20.89 24.42 -5.00
N TYR A 126 -19.97 23.48 -4.77
CA TYR A 126 -18.96 23.56 -3.72
C TYR A 126 -17.97 24.68 -4.05
N GLN A 127 -18.09 25.82 -3.36
CA GLN A 127 -17.11 26.89 -3.44
C GLN A 127 -15.98 26.58 -2.44
N ALA A 128 -14.80 26.21 -2.94
CA ALA A 128 -13.64 26.00 -2.08
C ALA A 128 -13.23 27.32 -1.40
N PRO A 129 -12.89 27.31 -0.10
CA PRO A 129 -12.43 28.52 0.59
C PRO A 129 -11.14 29.02 -0.06
N THR A 130 -11.13 30.31 -0.44
CA THR A 130 -9.93 30.94 -0.99
C THR A 130 -8.90 31.17 0.13
N GLN A 131 -7.60 31.16 -0.21
CA GLN A 131 -6.53 31.40 0.77
C GLN A 131 -6.68 32.72 1.54
N ASP A 132 -7.27 33.73 0.90
CA ASP A 132 -7.51 35.03 1.53
C ASP A 132 -8.50 34.91 2.69
N SER A 133 -9.60 34.17 2.46
CA SER A 133 -10.62 33.89 3.48
C SER A 133 -10.06 33.13 4.68
N VAL A 134 -9.15 32.17 4.44
CA VAL A 134 -8.50 31.40 5.52
C VAL A 134 -7.60 32.30 6.36
N ARG A 135 -6.83 33.20 5.72
CA ARG A 135 -5.97 34.15 6.43
C ARG A 135 -6.77 35.12 7.29
N GLN A 136 -7.89 35.62 6.79
CA GLN A 136 -8.77 36.51 7.55
C GLN A 136 -9.37 35.79 8.76
N GLN A 137 -9.80 34.54 8.59
CA GLN A 137 -10.38 33.76 9.69
C GLN A 137 -9.38 33.50 10.83
N ILE A 138 -8.11 33.26 10.50
CA ILE A 138 -7.05 33.08 11.51
C ILE A 138 -6.78 34.39 12.26
N GLN A 139 -6.75 35.52 11.54
CA GLN A 139 -6.56 36.84 12.18
C GLN A 139 -7.74 37.23 13.07
N GLU A 140 -8.96 36.91 12.65
CA GLU A 140 -10.17 37.18 13.43
C GLU A 140 -10.22 36.33 14.71
N GLN A 141 -9.82 35.06 14.61
CA GLN A 141 -9.69 34.18 15.79
C GLN A 141 -8.63 34.68 16.77
N ALA A 142 -7.48 35.16 16.26
CA ALA A 142 -6.41 35.70 17.10
C ALA A 142 -6.86 36.97 17.86
N LYS A 143 -7.59 37.87 17.20
CA LYS A 143 -8.09 39.11 17.80
C LYS A 143 -9.18 38.88 18.86
N LYS A 144 -9.94 37.79 18.76
CA LYS A 144 -10.99 37.45 19.72
C LYS A 144 -10.46 36.76 21.00
N ALA A 145 -9.18 36.39 21.00
CA ALA A 145 -8.52 35.73 22.12
C ALA A 145 -7.77 36.69 23.06
N GLU A 146 -7.68 37.99 22.70
CA GLU A 146 -7.29 39.10 23.59
C GLU A 146 -8.53 39.80 24.16
#